data_AF-A0A938AUF4-F1
#
_entry.id   AF-A0A938AUF4-F1
#
_cell.length_a   1.000
_cell.length_b   1.000
_cell.length_c   1.000
_cell.angle_alpha   90.00
_cell.angle_beta   90.00
_cell.angle_gamma   90.00
#
_symmetry.space_group_name_H-M   'P 1'
#
loop_
_entity.id
_entity.type
_entity.pdbx_description
1 polymer ?
#
loop_
_entity_poly.entity_id
_entity_poly.type
_entity_poly.pdbx_seq_one_letter_code
_entity_poly.pdbx_strand_id
1 'polypeptide(L)' 'MKCPKCGHENREEAGFCVQCARPLVVELLCPECG' A
#
# COMPACT_ATOMS: atom_id res chain seq x y z
N MET A 1 3.18 5.42 7.27
CA MET A 1 3.23 5.71 5.81
C MET A 1 2.01 6.49 5.35
N LYS A 2 2.22 7.55 4.56
CA LYS A 2 1.12 8.36 4.01
C LYS A 2 0.59 7.72 2.73
N CYS A 3 -0.72 7.52 2.63
CA CYS A 3 -1.35 6.99 1.43
C CYS A 3 -1.16 7.98 0.27
N PRO A 4 -0.55 7.57 -0.86
CA PRO A 4 -0.33 8.47 -1.98
C PRO A 4 -1.61 8.85 -2.72
N LYS A 5 -2.74 8.17 -2.46
CA LYS A 5 -4.02 8.45 -3.11
C LYS A 5 -4.89 9.44 -2.33
N CYS A 6 -5.11 9.18 -1.06
CA CYS A 6 -6.04 9.98 -0.24
C CYS A 6 -5.33 10.82 0.82
N GLY A 7 -4.02 10.63 1.03
CA GLY A 7 -3.25 11.39 2.01
C GLY A 7 -3.37 10.91 3.45
N HIS A 8 -4.15 9.86 3.73
CA HIS A 8 -4.29 9.31 5.09
C HIS A 8 -2.99 8.70 5.61
N GLU A 9 -2.71 8.87 6.89
CA GLU A 9 -1.57 8.25 7.55
C GLU A 9 -1.93 6.82 8.01
N ASN A 10 -1.17 5.83 7.54
CA ASN A 10 -1.35 4.42 7.86
C ASN A 10 -0.10 3.90 8.60
N ARG A 11 -0.24 2.80 9.35
CA ARG A 11 0.88 2.11 10.01
C ARG A 11 1.87 1.59 8.97
N GLU A 12 3.17 1.62 9.25
CA GLU A 12 4.25 1.27 8.29
C GLU A 12 4.18 -0.15 7.71
N GLU A 13 3.53 -1.08 8.41
CA GLU A 13 3.31 -2.47 7.98
C GLU A 13 2.00 -2.68 7.21
N ALA A 14 1.17 -1.64 7.05
CA ALA A 14 -0.13 -1.76 6.41
C ALA A 14 0.01 -2.03 4.90
N GLY A 15 -0.51 -3.18 4.43
CA GLY A 15 -0.58 -3.50 3.00
C GLY A 15 -1.59 -2.64 2.23
N PHE A 16 -2.67 -2.22 2.89
CA PHE A 16 -3.76 -1.42 2.30
C PHE A 16 -4.11 -0.21 3.17
N CYS A 17 -4.61 0.85 2.54
CA CYS A 17 -5.07 2.05 3.22
C CYS A 17 -6.38 1.79 3.95
N VAL A 18 -6.43 2.04 5.26
CA VAL A 18 -7.64 1.85 6.07
C VAL A 18 -8.80 2.78 5.64
N GLN A 19 -8.48 3.93 5.04
CA GLN A 19 -9.48 4.91 4.65
C GLN A 19 -10.07 4.67 3.26
N CYS A 20 -9.28 4.18 2.30
CA CYS A 20 -9.69 4.06 0.90
C CYS A 20 -9.45 2.69 0.26
N ALA A 21 -9.01 1.71 1.05
CA ALA A 21 -8.76 0.31 0.67
C ALA A 21 -7.74 0.09 -0.46
N ARG A 22 -7.01 1.13 -0.90
CA ARG A 22 -5.96 0.97 -1.92
C ARG A 22 -4.69 0.38 -1.34
N PRO A 23 -3.96 -0.45 -2.11
CA PRO A 23 -2.66 -0.95 -1.70
C PRO A 23 -1.70 0.22 -1.47
N LEU A 24 -0.96 0.16 -0.36
CA LEU A 24 0.03 1.17 0.04
C LEU A 24 1.43 0.82 -0.48
N VAL A 25 1.67 -0.45 -0.72
CA VAL A 25 2.84 -0.97 -1.42
C VAL A 25 2.38 -1.49 -2.76
N VAL A 26 3.03 -1.04 -3.83
CA VAL A 26 3.03 -1.78 -5.09
C VAL A 26 3.91 -2.97 -4.79
N GLU A 27 3.32 -4.16 -4.62
CA GLU A 27 4.08 -5.39 -4.44
C GLU A 27 5.17 -5.44 -5.51
N LEU A 28 6.42 -5.41 -5.02
CA LEU A 28 7.59 -5.68 -5.82
C LEU A 28 7.36 -7.06 -6.41
N LEU A 29 7.06 -7.08 -7.71
CA LEU A 29 7.17 -8.17 -8.67
C LEU A 29 7.47 -9.52 -8.00
N CYS A 30 6.49 -10.42 -8.04
CA CYS A 30 6.74 -11.82 -7.68
C CYS A 30 7.88 -12.33 -8.59
N PRO A 31 9.05 -12.70 -8.05
CA PRO A 31 10.22 -13.07 -8.86
C PRO A 31 10.02 -14.37 -9.66
N GLU A 32 8.91 -15.07 -9.42
CA GLU A 32 8.57 -16.36 -10.04
C GLU A 32 7.53 -16.25 -11.16
N CYS A 33 6.81 -15.13 -11.32
CA CYS A 33 5.79 -14.98 -12.37
C CYS A 33 5.75 -13.60 -13.05
N GLY A 34 6.89 -12.91 -13.10
CA GLY A 34 7.09 -11.74 -13.96
C GLY A 34 7.01 -12.08 -15.44
#